data_AF-A0A848IYK1-F1
#
_entry.id   AF-A0A848IYK1-F1
#
_cell.length_a   1.000
_cell.length_b   1.000
_cell.length_c   1.000
_cell.angle_alpha   90.00
_cell.angle_beta   90.00
_cell.angle_gamma   90.00
#
_symmetry.space_group_name_H-M   'P 1'
#
loop_
_entity.id
_entity.type
_entity.pdbx_description
1 polymer ?
#
loop_
_entity_poly.entity_id
_entity_poly.type
_entity_poly.pdbx_seq_one_letter_code
_entity_poly.pdbx_strand_id
1 'polypeptide(L)'
;MIPAHIKILIQLAKADGHIHDKERGIIERIAARHNVDESEMNRFFEEVNTEDTLPDKQLLSKDQKIEYLYDIIALMKADGKLERSEVNYCLRVTKWLGYDESVFFNFVTTIYMQPHLLEDKESLKETINGYLNEI
;
A
#
# COMPACT_ATOMS: atom_id res chain seq x y z
N MET A 1 -12.18 13.97 4.54
CA MET A 1 -11.25 13.81 3.40
C MET A 1 -10.83 12.36 3.44
N ILE A 2 -11.01 11.58 2.37
CA ILE A 2 -10.53 10.20 2.33
C ILE A 2 -9.01 10.24 2.58
N PRO A 3 -8.46 9.54 3.59
CA PRO A 3 -7.02 9.48 3.72
C PRO A 3 -6.45 8.92 2.42
N ALA A 4 -5.55 9.65 1.77
CA ALA A 4 -4.97 9.26 0.47
C ALA A 4 -4.50 7.79 0.48
N HIS A 5 -3.99 7.35 1.62
CA HIS A 5 -3.60 5.97 1.91
C HIS A 5 -4.71 4.95 1.63
N ILE A 6 -5.89 5.15 2.21
CA ILE A 6 -7.01 4.21 2.11
C ILE A 6 -7.53 4.15 0.67
N LYS A 7 -7.60 5.31 0.00
CA LYS A 7 -7.95 5.36 -1.43
C LYS A 7 -6.99 4.51 -2.25
N ILE A 8 -5.68 4.65 -2.02
CA ILE A 8 -4.65 3.90 -2.74
C ILE A 8 -4.80 2.39 -2.54
N LEU A 9 -5.09 1.94 -1.31
CA LEU A 9 -5.26 0.52 -1.00
C LEU A 9 -6.52 -0.08 -1.64
N ILE A 10 -7.63 0.67 -1.66
CA ILE A 10 -8.85 0.23 -2.34
C ILE A 10 -8.63 0.15 -3.86
N GLN A 11 -7.93 1.13 -4.44
CA GLN A 11 -7.59 1.10 -5.86
C GLN A 11 -6.69 -0.07 -6.23
N LEU A 12 -5.73 -0.43 -5.36
CA LEU A 12 -4.89 -1.61 -5.52
C LEU A 12 -5.72 -2.88 -5.51
N ALA A 13 -6.56 -3.09 -4.49
CA ALA A 13 -7.42 -4.28 -4.39
C ALA A 13 -8.50 -4.35 -5.47
N LYS A 14 -8.79 -3.25 -6.17
CA LYS A 14 -9.69 -3.25 -7.33
C LYS A 14 -8.93 -3.40 -8.66
N ALA A 15 -7.60 -3.41 -8.68
CA ALA A 15 -6.81 -3.31 -9.91
C ALA A 15 -7.01 -4.48 -10.88
N ASP A 16 -7.39 -5.65 -10.37
CA ASP A 16 -7.77 -6.86 -11.12
C ASP A 16 -9.30 -6.97 -11.37
N GLY A 17 -10.08 -6.05 -10.82
CA GLY A 17 -11.54 -5.95 -10.95
C GLY A 17 -12.34 -6.55 -9.79
N HIS A 18 -11.73 -7.22 -8.80
CA HIS A 18 -12.46 -7.84 -7.69
C HIS A 18 -11.70 -7.76 -6.36
N ILE A 19 -12.33 -7.19 -5.33
CA ILE A 19 -11.77 -7.22 -3.97
C ILE A 19 -12.19 -8.51 -3.28
N HIS A 20 -11.22 -9.28 -2.78
CA HIS A 20 -11.48 -10.47 -1.97
C HIS A 20 -11.68 -10.12 -0.49
N ASP A 21 -12.40 -10.99 0.25
CA ASP A 21 -12.69 -10.79 1.68
C ASP A 21 -11.43 -10.58 2.54
N LYS A 22 -10.32 -11.24 2.19
CA LYS A 22 -9.03 -11.09 2.88
C LYS A 22 -8.45 -9.69 2.71
N GLU A 23 -8.48 -9.16 1.48
CA GLU A 23 -7.99 -7.83 1.15
C GLU A 23 -8.85 -6.78 1.84
N ARG A 24 -10.18 -6.93 1.76
CA ARG A 24 -11.14 -6.09 2.46
C ARG A 24 -10.83 -6.02 3.96
N GLY A 25 -10.66 -7.17 4.61
CA GLY A 25 -10.33 -7.22 6.04
C GLY A 25 -8.98 -6.58 6.39
N ILE A 26 -8.00 -6.61 5.49
CA ILE A 26 -6.73 -5.90 5.68
C ILE A 26 -6.94 -4.39 5.61
N ILE A 27 -7.62 -3.91 4.56
CA ILE A 27 -7.89 -2.48 4.36
C ILE A 27 -8.70 -1.94 5.54
N GLU A 28 -9.72 -2.65 6.00
CA GLU A 28 -10.53 -2.25 7.17
C GLU A 28 -9.68 -2.15 8.44
N ARG A 29 -8.77 -3.11 8.69
CA ARG A 29 -7.84 -3.03 9.82
C ARG A 29 -6.88 -1.85 9.72
N ILE A 30 -6.42 -1.51 8.51
CA ILE A 30 -5.56 -0.33 8.28
C ILE A 30 -6.36 0.95 8.51
N ALA A 31 -7.58 1.03 7.98
CA ALA A 31 -8.49 2.15 8.13
C ALA A 31 -8.84 2.42 9.61
N ALA A 32 -9.09 1.37 10.39
CA ALA A 32 -9.35 1.47 11.83
C ALA A 32 -8.17 2.10 12.59
N ARG A 33 -6.91 1.82 12.23
CA ARG A 33 -5.73 2.48 12.81
C ARG A 33 -5.67 3.98 12.48
N HIS A 34 -6.33 4.39 11.42
CA HIS A 34 -6.47 5.79 11.01
C HIS A 34 -7.78 6.44 11.52
N ASN A 35 -8.49 5.80 12.45
CA ASN A 35 -9.78 6.24 13.00
C ASN A 35 -10.88 6.45 11.95
N VAL A 36 -10.84 5.67 10.87
CA VAL A 36 -11.92 5.59 9.90
C VAL A 36 -12.95 4.59 10.43
N ASP A 37 -14.20 5.03 10.57
CA ASP A 37 -15.28 4.15 11.02
C ASP A 37 -15.82 3.25 9.90
N GLU A 38 -16.58 2.22 10.27
CA GLU A 38 -17.11 1.23 9.34
C GLU A 38 -18.05 1.84 8.28
N SER A 39 -18.85 2.85 8.65
CA SER A 39 -19.79 3.49 7.74
C SER A 39 -19.06 4.31 6.67
N GLU A 40 -18.01 5.03 7.08
CA GLU A 40 -17.13 5.75 6.19
C GLU A 40 -16.32 4.80 5.30
N MET A 41 -15.86 3.68 5.86
CA MET A 41 -15.14 2.65 5.11
C MET A 41 -16.01 2.01 4.01
N ASN A 42 -17.26 1.68 4.31
CA ASN A 42 -18.23 1.18 3.33
C ASN A 42 -18.43 2.16 2.19
N ARG A 43 -18.59 3.46 2.51
CA ARG A 43 -18.67 4.52 1.51
C ARG A 43 -17.41 4.57 0.64
N PHE A 44 -16.21 4.41 1.21
CA PHE A 44 -14.97 4.40 0.42
C PHE A 44 -14.90 3.23 -0.54
N PHE A 45 -15.34 2.03 -0.15
CA PHE A 45 -15.40 0.90 -1.07
C PHE A 45 -16.38 1.12 -2.23
N GLU A 46 -17.45 1.88 -2.02
CA GLU A 46 -18.42 2.23 -3.06
C GLU A 46 -17.90 3.34 -3.99
N GLU A 47 -17.33 4.41 -3.42
CA GLU A 47 -16.96 5.63 -4.16
C GLU A 47 -15.63 5.53 -4.93
N VAL A 48 -14.65 4.76 -4.42
CA VAL A 48 -13.30 4.74 -4.99
C VAL A 48 -13.26 3.87 -6.24
N ASN A 49 -12.86 4.45 -7.37
CA ASN A 49 -12.71 3.73 -8.64
C ASN A 49 -11.22 3.52 -9.01
N THR A 50 -10.95 2.50 -9.83
CA THR A 50 -9.61 2.18 -10.34
C THR A 50 -9.07 3.23 -11.31
N GLU A 51 -9.96 3.92 -12.00
CA GLU A 51 -9.63 5.00 -12.96
C GLU A 51 -9.34 6.34 -12.27
N ASP A 52 -9.66 6.47 -10.98
CA ASP A 52 -9.40 7.70 -10.24
C ASP A 52 -7.90 8.01 -10.25
N THR A 53 -7.56 9.27 -10.51
CA THR A 53 -6.19 9.74 -10.36
C THR A 53 -5.71 9.51 -8.93
N LEU A 54 -4.42 9.22 -8.79
CA LEU A 54 -3.80 9.18 -7.48
C LEU A 54 -4.11 10.49 -6.74
N PRO A 55 -4.42 10.44 -5.44
CA PRO A 55 -4.75 11.63 -4.66
C PRO A 55 -3.71 12.75 -4.84
N ASP A 56 -4.12 14.00 -4.62
CA ASP A 56 -3.17 15.11 -4.59
C ASP A 56 -2.02 14.79 -3.65
N LYS A 57 -0.81 15.11 -4.11
CA LYS A 57 0.43 14.85 -3.37
C LYS A 57 0.45 15.72 -2.12
N GLN A 58 -0.13 15.21 -1.05
CA GLN A 58 0.08 15.75 0.28
C GLN A 58 1.59 15.69 0.60
N LEU A 59 2.08 16.66 1.37
CA LEU A 59 3.45 16.63 1.91
C LEU A 59 3.58 15.48 2.92
N LEU A 60 3.68 14.26 2.39
CA LEU A 60 3.90 13.06 3.19
C LEU A 60 5.33 13.09 3.73
N SER A 61 5.47 12.87 5.03
CA SER A 61 6.78 12.64 5.66
C SER A 61 7.40 11.34 5.12
N LYS A 62 8.72 11.18 5.29
CA LYS A 62 9.42 9.94 4.90
C LYS A 62 8.76 8.71 5.53
N ASP A 63 8.42 8.78 6.81
CA ASP A 63 7.77 7.69 7.54
C ASP A 63 6.39 7.34 6.99
N GLN A 64 5.61 8.35 6.59
CA GLN A 64 4.29 8.11 5.97
C GLN A 64 4.43 7.42 4.61
N LYS A 65 5.42 7.81 3.80
CA LYS A 65 5.64 7.16 2.51
C LYS A 65 6.09 5.69 2.67
N ILE A 66 6.93 5.43 3.67
CA ILE A 66 7.34 4.06 4.02
C ILE A 66 6.12 3.24 4.49
N GLU A 67 5.25 3.83 5.30
CA GLU A 67 4.01 3.19 5.74
C GLU A 67 3.09 2.84 4.56
N TYR A 68 3.01 3.69 3.53
CA TYR A 68 2.23 3.38 2.33
C TYR A 68 2.79 2.17 1.59
N LEU A 69 4.10 2.12 1.35
CA LEU A 69 4.75 0.99 0.69
C LEU A 69 4.57 -0.32 1.50
N TYR A 70 4.68 -0.23 2.82
CA TYR A 70 4.44 -1.35 3.73
C TYR A 70 3.04 -1.91 3.59
N ASP A 71 2.00 -1.08 3.73
CA ASP A 71 0.61 -1.52 3.72
C ASP A 71 0.18 -2.02 2.33
N ILE A 72 0.75 -1.46 1.25
CA ILE A 72 0.60 -1.97 -0.12
C ILE A 72 1.11 -3.42 -0.23
N ILE A 73 2.33 -3.69 0.24
CA ILE A 73 2.92 -5.03 0.12
C ILE A 73 2.25 -6.03 1.06
N ALA A 74 1.82 -5.58 2.23
CA ALA A 74 1.03 -6.38 3.15
C ALA A 74 -0.31 -6.82 2.50
N LEU A 75 -0.94 -5.93 1.72
CA LEU A 75 -2.15 -6.24 0.95
C LEU A 75 -1.86 -7.29 -0.14
N MET A 76 -0.84 -7.07 -0.97
CA MET A 76 -0.46 -8.00 -2.05
C MET A 76 -0.08 -9.40 -1.53
N LYS A 77 0.60 -9.49 -0.37
CA LYS A 77 0.96 -10.80 0.21
C LYS A 77 -0.26 -11.64 0.58
N ALA A 78 -1.36 -10.99 0.97
CA ALA A 78 -2.55 -11.70 1.44
C ALA A 78 -3.27 -12.48 0.35
N ASP A 79 -3.18 -12.00 -0.90
CA ASP A 79 -3.67 -12.71 -2.07
C ASP A 79 -2.71 -13.84 -2.49
N GLY A 80 -1.42 -13.72 -2.14
CA GLY A 80 -0.41 -14.75 -2.37
C GLY A 80 0.02 -14.88 -3.83
N LYS A 81 -0.47 -13.98 -4.69
CA LYS A 81 -0.11 -13.83 -6.10
C LYS A 81 0.30 -12.38 -6.33
N LEU A 82 1.30 -12.19 -7.18
CA LEU A 82 1.69 -10.87 -7.66
C LEU A 82 1.08 -10.72 -9.06
N GLU A 83 -0.10 -10.13 -9.15
CA GLU A 83 -0.74 -9.91 -10.44
C GLU A 83 -0.10 -8.73 -11.18
N ARG A 84 -0.08 -8.79 -12.51
CA ARG A 84 0.59 -7.78 -13.33
C ARG A 84 -0.07 -6.39 -13.19
N SER A 85 -1.39 -6.36 -13.08
CA SER A 85 -2.21 -5.15 -12.85
C SER A 85 -1.81 -4.46 -11.54
N GLU A 86 -1.71 -5.22 -10.46
CA GLU A 86 -1.31 -4.75 -9.14
C GLU A 86 0.13 -4.24 -9.14
N VAL A 87 1.08 -5.00 -9.71
CA VAL A 87 2.48 -4.58 -9.81
C VAL A 87 2.58 -3.24 -10.55
N ASN A 88 1.91 -3.11 -11.70
CA ASN A 88 1.90 -1.85 -12.45
C ASN A 88 1.30 -0.70 -11.64
N TYR A 89 0.24 -0.96 -10.88
CA TYR A 89 -0.36 0.04 -9.99
C TYR A 89 0.62 0.45 -8.87
N CYS A 90 1.27 -0.50 -8.21
CA CYS A 90 2.25 -0.24 -7.16
C CYS A 90 3.42 0.60 -7.68
N LEU A 91 3.96 0.31 -8.87
CA LEU A 91 5.00 1.12 -9.49
C LEU A 91 4.57 2.57 -9.73
N ARG A 92 3.31 2.81 -10.13
CA ARG A 92 2.75 4.16 -10.26
C ARG A 92 2.69 4.87 -8.90
N VAL A 93 2.26 4.16 -7.85
CA VAL A 93 2.21 4.71 -6.49
C VAL A 93 3.61 5.02 -5.96
N THR A 94 4.59 4.13 -6.17
CA THR A 94 6.01 4.34 -5.79
C THR A 94 6.56 5.61 -6.42
N LYS A 95 6.33 5.83 -7.73
CA LYS A 95 6.70 7.07 -8.41
C LYS A 95 5.99 8.29 -7.83
N TRP A 96 4.70 8.18 -7.52
CA TRP A 96 3.92 9.26 -6.90
C TRP A 96 4.45 9.65 -5.51
N LEU A 97 4.89 8.67 -4.70
CA LEU A 97 5.59 8.88 -3.43
C LEU A 97 6.96 9.55 -3.62
N GLY A 98 7.49 9.55 -4.84
CA GLY A 98 8.77 10.15 -5.21
C GLY A 98 9.96 9.21 -5.05
N TYR A 99 9.73 7.90 -5.24
CA TYR A 99 10.76 6.88 -5.23
C TYR A 99 10.89 6.23 -6.61
N ASP A 100 12.08 5.70 -6.89
CA ASP A 100 12.33 4.89 -8.06
C ASP A 100 11.69 3.50 -7.95
N GLU A 101 11.45 2.88 -9.11
CA GLU A 101 10.89 1.52 -9.19
C GLU A 101 11.76 0.47 -8.47
N SER A 102 13.08 0.70 -8.43
CA SER A 102 14.02 -0.18 -7.70
C SER A 102 13.68 -0.30 -6.22
N VAL A 103 13.18 0.76 -5.60
CA VAL A 103 12.77 0.75 -4.19
C VAL A 103 11.64 -0.24 -3.97
N PHE A 104 10.64 -0.27 -4.87
CA PHE A 104 9.54 -1.23 -4.81
C PHE A 104 10.04 -2.67 -4.97
N PHE A 105 10.88 -2.95 -5.96
CA PHE A 105 11.39 -4.31 -6.19
C PHE A 105 12.27 -4.81 -5.05
N ASN A 106 13.13 -3.95 -4.48
CA ASN A 106 13.92 -4.28 -3.30
C ASN A 106 13.01 -4.66 -2.15
N PHE A 107 11.96 -3.87 -1.91
CA PHE A 107 10.98 -4.12 -0.88
C PHE A 107 10.27 -5.48 -1.02
N VAL A 108 9.71 -5.76 -2.20
CA VAL A 108 9.02 -7.03 -2.47
C VAL A 108 9.97 -8.20 -2.28
N THR A 109 11.21 -8.06 -2.76
CA THR A 109 12.26 -9.09 -2.59
C THR A 109 12.58 -9.32 -1.13
N THR A 110 12.78 -8.25 -0.34
CA THR A 110 13.05 -8.33 1.10
C THR A 110 11.92 -9.03 1.84
N ILE A 111 10.66 -8.68 1.58
CA ILE A 111 9.51 -9.35 2.20
C ILE A 111 9.41 -10.82 1.79
N TYR A 112 9.71 -11.14 0.54
CA TYR A 112 9.69 -12.52 0.07
C TYR A 112 10.80 -13.36 0.72
N MET A 113 12.00 -12.80 0.86
CA MET A 113 13.14 -13.46 1.51
C MET A 113 13.00 -13.53 3.03
N GLN A 114 12.37 -12.51 3.64
CA GLN A 114 12.21 -12.37 5.08
C GLN A 114 10.75 -12.08 5.44
N PRO A 115 9.83 -13.07 5.30
CA PRO A 115 8.40 -12.84 5.49
C PRO A 115 8.00 -12.39 6.90
N HIS A 116 8.84 -12.66 7.89
CA HIS A 116 8.68 -12.26 9.29
C HIS A 116 8.78 -10.74 9.47
N LEU A 117 9.40 -10.00 8.54
CA LEU A 117 9.49 -8.54 8.62
C LEU A 117 8.12 -7.84 8.47
N LEU A 118 7.10 -8.53 7.95
CA LEU A 118 5.73 -8.00 7.99
C LEU A 118 5.07 -8.14 9.38
N GLU A 119 5.62 -8.96 10.26
CA GLU A 119 5.18 -9.06 11.65
C GLU A 119 5.96 -8.07 12.53
N ASP A 120 7.13 -7.63 12.08
CA ASP A 120 7.99 -6.63 12.71
C ASP A 120 8.15 -5.36 11.84
N LYS A 121 7.15 -4.47 11.98
CA LYS A 121 7.09 -3.20 11.23
C LYS A 121 8.29 -2.29 11.50
N GLU A 122 8.95 -2.38 12.66
CA GLU A 122 10.11 -1.55 12.99
C GLU A 122 11.36 -2.00 12.23
N SER A 123 11.71 -3.29 12.32
CA SER A 123 12.85 -3.85 11.59
C SER A 123 12.73 -3.66 10.08
N LEU A 124 11.50 -3.75 9.57
CA LEU A 124 11.24 -3.49 8.16
C LEU A 124 11.47 -2.02 7.80
N LYS A 125 10.92 -1.07 8.58
CA LYS A 125 11.15 0.37 8.37
C LYS A 125 12.64 0.72 8.36
N GLU A 126 13.44 0.11 9.22
CA GLU A 126 14.90 0.30 9.24
C GLU A 126 15.56 -0.21 7.97
N THR A 127 15.20 -1.43 7.54
CA THR A 127 15.70 -2.04 6.29
C THR A 127 15.40 -1.16 5.09
N ILE A 128 14.19 -0.60 5.04
CA ILE A 128 13.72 0.29 3.98
C ILE A 128 14.46 1.62 3.99
N ASN A 129 14.65 2.20 5.18
CA ASN A 129 15.43 3.42 5.33
C ASN A 129 16.85 3.25 4.79
N GLY A 130 17.43 2.05 4.90
CA GLY A 130 18.68 1.69 4.23
C GLY A 130 18.62 1.92 2.73
N TYR A 131 17.64 1.32 2.02
CA TYR A 131 17.50 1.47 0.57
C TYR A 131 17.25 2.92 0.12
N LEU A 132 16.56 3.71 0.95
CA LEU A 132 16.25 5.11 0.65
C LEU A 132 17.43 6.06 0.86
N ASN A 133 18.49 5.64 1.56
CA ASN A 133 19.69 6.45 1.81
C ASN A 133 20.84 6.11 0.83
N GLU A 134 20.68 5.08 0.00
CA GLU A 134 21.66 4.67 -1.02
C GLU A 134 21.43 5.32 -2.41
N ILE A 135 20.45 6.23 -2.50
CA ILE A 135 20.12 7.02 -3.70
C ILE A 135 20.40 8.50 -3.41
#